data_AF-A0A6G1S0I2-F1
#
_entry.id   AF-A0A6G1S0I2-F1
#
_cell.length_a   1.000
_cell.length_b   1.000
_cell.length_c   1.000
_cell.angle_alpha   90.00
_cell.angle_beta   90.00
_cell.angle_gamma   90.00
#
_symmetry.space_group_name_H-M   'P 1'
#
loop_
_entity.id
_entity.type
_entity.pdbx_description
1 polymer ?
#
loop_
_entity_poly.entity_id
_entity_poly.type
_entity_poly.pdbx_seq_one_letter_code
_entity_poly.pdbx_strand_id
1 'polypeptide(L)'
;QESDGVEYIFISKHLFETDVQNNKFIEYGEYKNNYYGTSLDSVRSVLAKNKVCLLDVQPHTVKHLRTYEFKPFVIFIKPPPLDRLRETRKNAKIISSKDDKGTAKPFTEEDFQEMIKSAH
;
A
#
# COMPACT_ATOMS: atom_id res chain seq x y z
N GLN A 1 5.93 15.86 11.39
CA GLN A 1 4.51 16.30 11.37
C GLN A 1 4.06 16.17 9.94
N GLU A 2 2.95 15.48 9.69
CA GLU A 2 2.39 15.32 8.34
C GLU A 2 1.67 16.60 7.94
N SER A 3 1.69 16.94 6.66
CA SER A 3 1.10 18.15 6.07
C SER A 3 0.06 17.78 5.01
N ASP A 4 -1.05 18.52 4.99
CA ASP A 4 -2.11 18.30 4.01
C ASP A 4 -1.62 18.55 2.57
N GLY A 5 -2.00 17.64 1.67
CA GLY A 5 -1.56 17.63 0.28
C GLY A 5 -0.11 17.18 0.06
N VAL A 6 0.63 16.84 1.12
CA VAL A 6 2.02 16.34 1.02
C VAL A 6 2.03 14.84 1.30
N GLU A 7 1.83 14.42 2.55
CA GLU A 7 1.79 12.99 2.91
C GLU A 7 0.39 12.41 2.68
N TYR A 8 -0.66 13.17 3.00
CA TYR A 8 -2.05 12.73 2.88
C TYR A 8 -2.96 13.85 2.36
N ILE A 9 -4.10 13.46 1.82
CA ILE A 9 -5.24 14.35 1.58
C ILE A 9 -6.18 14.17 2.77
N PHE A 10 -6.21 15.14 3.68
CA PHE A 10 -7.03 15.04 4.88
C PHE A 10 -8.48 15.42 4.57
N ILE A 11 -9.40 14.49 4.82
CA ILE A 11 -10.84 14.70 4.67
C ILE A 11 -11.57 14.39 5.97
N SER A 12 -12.77 14.95 6.14
CA SER A 12 -13.60 14.62 7.29
C SER A 12 -14.08 13.17 7.23
N LYS A 13 -14.31 12.57 8.41
CA LYS A 13 -14.86 11.21 8.53
C LYS A 13 -16.17 11.04 7.76
N HIS A 14 -17.07 12.02 7.84
CA HIS A 14 -18.33 12.02 7.09
C HIS A 14 -18.09 12.00 5.56
N LEU A 15 -17.15 12.80 5.07
CA LEU A 15 -16.83 12.82 3.64
C LEU A 15 -16.20 11.49 3.20
N PHE A 16 -15.31 10.93 4.01
CA PHE A 16 -14.73 9.60 3.76
C PHE A 16 -15.82 8.53 3.62
N GLU A 17 -16.75 8.47 4.57
CA GLU A 17 -17.87 7.50 4.55
C GLU A 17 -18.78 7.69 3.33
N THR A 18 -19.03 8.96 2.94
CA THR A 18 -19.76 9.30 1.72
C THR A 18 -19.03 8.82 0.47
N ASP A 19 -17.71 9.02 0.40
CA ASP A 19 -16.88 8.61 -0.73
C ASP A 19 -16.75 7.08 -0.83
N VAL A 20 -16.78 6.37 0.30
CA VAL A 20 -16.90 4.91 0.34
C VAL A 20 -18.22 4.46 -0.30
N GLN A 21 -19.36 5.05 0.09
CA GLN A 21 -20.67 4.70 -0.48
C GLN A 21 -20.74 4.98 -1.99
N ASN A 22 -20.02 6.00 -2.45
CA ASN A 22 -19.94 6.37 -3.86
C ASN A 22 -18.88 5.58 -4.65
N ASN A 23 -18.29 4.52 -4.08
CA ASN A 23 -17.25 3.69 -4.72
C ASN A 23 -16.03 4.50 -5.22
N LYS A 24 -15.60 5.52 -4.48
CA LYS A 24 -14.47 6.38 -4.88
C LYS A 24 -13.09 5.84 -4.47
N PHE A 25 -13.02 4.74 -3.74
CA PHE A 25 -11.76 4.16 -3.26
C PHE A 25 -11.44 2.83 -3.95
N ILE A 26 -10.16 2.65 -4.26
CA ILE A 26 -9.59 1.37 -4.73
C ILE A 26 -9.50 0.39 -3.56
N GLU A 27 -9.02 0.91 -2.44
CA GLU A 27 -8.94 0.24 -1.14
C GLU A 27 -9.08 1.28 -0.05
N TYR A 28 -9.61 0.86 1.09
CA TYR A 28 -9.72 1.67 2.28
C TYR A 28 -9.70 0.77 3.52
N GLY A 29 -9.34 1.37 4.66
CA GLY A 29 -9.28 0.68 5.93
C GLY A 29 -9.21 1.66 7.10
N GLU A 30 -9.22 1.11 8.30
CA GLU A 30 -9.13 1.86 9.54
C GLU A 30 -7.85 1.48 10.29
N TYR A 31 -7.15 2.49 10.79
CA TYR A 31 -6.01 2.31 11.67
C TYR A 31 -6.00 3.39 12.74
N LYS A 32 -5.89 3.00 14.01
CA LYS A 32 -5.94 3.90 15.18
C LYS A 32 -7.10 4.91 15.10
N ASN A 33 -8.31 4.42 14.85
CA ASN A 33 -9.53 5.22 14.73
C ASN A 33 -9.53 6.27 13.61
N ASN A 34 -8.60 6.18 12.66
CA ASN A 34 -8.53 7.03 11.48
C ASN A 34 -8.73 6.18 10.23
N TYR A 35 -9.45 6.73 9.25
CA TYR A 35 -9.64 6.08 7.96
C TYR A 35 -8.55 6.47 6.98
N TYR A 36 -8.10 5.48 6.22
CA TYR A 36 -7.12 5.64 5.15
C TYR A 36 -7.65 4.97 3.90
N GLY A 37 -7.33 5.53 2.73
CA GLY A 37 -7.74 4.93 1.48
C GLY A 37 -7.04 5.54 0.28
N THR A 38 -6.98 4.76 -0.79
CA THR A 38 -6.42 5.17 -2.08
C THR A 38 -7.57 5.54 -3.01
N SER A 39 -7.79 6.84 -3.23
CA SER A 39 -8.92 7.31 -4.03
C SER A 39 -8.67 7.20 -5.54
N LEU A 40 -9.72 6.89 -6.30
CA LEU A 40 -9.70 6.90 -7.76
C LEU A 40 -9.43 8.31 -8.30
N ASP A 41 -9.93 9.34 -7.62
CA ASP A 41 -9.73 10.73 -8.01
C ASP A 41 -8.26 11.15 -7.89
N SER A 42 -7.52 10.63 -6.90
CA SER A 42 -6.07 10.83 -6.81
C SER A 42 -5.33 10.21 -7.99
N VAL A 43 -5.72 9.00 -8.42
CA VAL A 43 -5.15 8.37 -9.61
C VAL A 43 -5.43 9.21 -10.86
N ARG A 44 -6.68 9.65 -11.05
CA ARG A 44 -7.07 10.54 -12.17
C ARG A 44 -6.27 11.85 -12.16
N SER A 45 -6.06 12.45 -11.00
CA SER A 45 -5.28 13.69 -10.84
C SER A 45 -3.82 13.53 -11.26
N VAL A 46 -3.19 12.39 -10.98
CA VAL A 46 -1.83 12.10 -11.44
C VAL A 46 -1.78 11.92 -12.95
N LEU A 47 -2.74 11.16 -13.51
CA LEU A 47 -2.84 10.94 -14.96
C LEU A 47 -3.10 12.24 -15.73
N ALA A 48 -3.97 13.11 -15.22
CA ALA A 48 -4.25 14.43 -15.81
C ALA A 48 -3.03 15.35 -15.86
N LYS A 49 -2.02 15.11 -15.00
CA LYS A 49 -0.73 15.81 -15.00
C LYS A 49 0.29 15.17 -15.95
N ASN A 50 -0.13 14.23 -16.80
CA ASN A 50 0.73 13.44 -17.69
C ASN A 50 1.88 12.74 -16.95
N LYS A 51 1.63 12.27 -15.72
CA LYS A 51 2.58 11.50 -14.91
C LYS A 51 2.17 10.04 -14.82
N VAL A 52 3.14 9.18 -14.54
CA VAL A 52 2.89 7.78 -14.19
C VAL A 52 2.47 7.71 -12.72
N CYS A 53 1.29 7.13 -12.47
CA CYS A 53 0.83 6.85 -11.12
C CYS A 53 1.45 5.53 -10.63
N LEU A 54 2.35 5.61 -9.65
CA LEU A 54 2.89 4.44 -8.95
C LEU A 54 1.96 4.10 -7.80
N LEU A 55 1.42 2.88 -7.82
CA LEU A 55 0.48 2.39 -6.81
C LEU A 55 1.08 1.18 -6.10
N ASP A 56 1.12 1.24 -4.77
CA ASP A 56 1.36 0.11 -3.89
C ASP A 56 0.03 -0.21 -3.21
N VAL A 57 -0.64 -1.26 -3.69
CA VAL A 57 -1.98 -1.67 -3.26
C VAL A 57 -2.04 -3.17 -3.07
N GLN A 58 -3.03 -3.65 -2.30
CA GLN A 58 -3.16 -5.08 -2.04
C GLN A 58 -3.44 -5.88 -3.32
N PRO A 59 -2.86 -7.08 -3.52
CA PRO A 59 -2.99 -7.82 -4.78
C PRO A 59 -4.44 -8.05 -5.25
N HIS A 60 -5.37 -8.21 -4.32
CA HIS A 60 -6.78 -8.46 -4.63
C HIS A 60 -7.50 -7.22 -5.22
N THR A 61 -6.95 -6.02 -5.11
CA THR A 61 -7.54 -4.76 -5.59
C THR A 61 -7.19 -4.50 -7.05
N VAL A 62 -6.14 -5.13 -7.58
CA VAL A 62 -5.69 -5.03 -8.97
C VAL A 62 -6.80 -5.35 -9.96
N LYS A 63 -7.70 -6.30 -9.62
CA LYS A 63 -8.86 -6.64 -10.45
C LYS A 63 -9.85 -5.47 -10.61
N HIS A 64 -10.00 -4.63 -9.58
CA HIS A 64 -10.86 -3.45 -9.61
C HIS A 64 -10.20 -2.28 -10.37
N LEU A 65 -8.86 -2.25 -10.39
CA LEU A 65 -8.09 -1.28 -11.17
C LEU A 65 -8.03 -1.60 -12.66
N ARG A 66 -8.42 -2.79 -13.10
CA ARG A 66 -8.40 -3.15 -14.52
C ARG A 66 -9.74 -2.86 -15.16
N THR A 67 -9.93 -1.63 -15.64
CA THR A 67 -11.17 -1.14 -16.24
C THR A 67 -10.92 -0.59 -17.65
N TYR A 68 -11.96 -0.07 -18.31
CA TYR A 68 -11.79 0.69 -19.55
C TYR A 68 -11.04 2.02 -19.33
N GLU A 69 -11.13 2.57 -18.11
CA GLU A 69 -10.46 3.80 -17.71
C GLU A 69 -9.00 3.55 -17.33
N PHE A 70 -8.73 2.46 -16.61
CA PHE A 70 -7.42 2.15 -16.05
C PHE A 70 -6.87 0.83 -16.59
N LYS A 71 -5.68 0.89 -17.17
CA LYS A 71 -4.93 -0.28 -17.66
C LYS A 71 -3.54 -0.34 -17.01
N PRO A 72 -3.46 -0.69 -15.72
CA PRO A 72 -2.19 -0.64 -14.99
C PRO A 72 -1.21 -1.70 -15.50
N PHE A 73 0.08 -1.37 -15.45
CA PHE A 73 1.16 -2.36 -15.48
C PHE A 73 1.31 -2.94 -14.08
N VAL A 74 1.27 -4.26 -13.97
CA VAL A 74 1.36 -4.96 -12.68
C VAL A 74 2.74 -5.58 -12.57
N ILE A 75 3.50 -5.18 -11.55
CA ILE A 75 4.84 -5.68 -11.26
C ILE A 75 4.77 -6.48 -9.96
N PHE A 76 4.98 -7.80 -10.05
CA PHE A 76 5.11 -8.66 -8.88
C PHE A 76 6.58 -8.84 -8.53
N ILE A 77 6.98 -8.44 -7.31
CA ILE A 77 8.34 -8.62 -6.81
C ILE A 77 8.40 -9.92 -6.01
N LYS A 78 8.78 -11.00 -6.69
CA LYS A 78 8.97 -12.30 -6.04
C LYS A 78 10.19 -12.27 -5.10
N PRO A 79 10.10 -12.80 -3.87
CA PRO A 79 11.27 -12.96 -3.02
C PRO A 79 12.30 -13.89 -3.69
N PRO A 80 13.61 -13.59 -3.55
CA PRO A 80 14.66 -14.52 -3.95
C PRO A 80 14.66 -15.76 -3.03
N PRO A 81 15.45 -16.80 -3.34
CA PRO A 81 15.62 -17.94 -2.45
C PRO A 81 16.03 -17.52 -1.03
N LEU A 82 15.66 -18.35 -0.06
CA LEU A 82 15.80 -18.08 1.37
C LEU A 82 17.21 -17.62 1.78
N ASP A 83 18.26 -18.26 1.27
CA ASP A 83 19.64 -17.87 1.58
C ASP A 83 19.98 -16.46 1.12
N ARG A 84 19.45 -16.04 -0.04
CA ARG A 84 19.61 -14.67 -0.54
C ARG A 84 18.75 -13.68 0.23
N LEU A 85 17.58 -14.08 0.72
CA LEU A 85 16.79 -13.25 1.66
C LEU A 85 17.59 -12.97 2.94
N ARG A 86 18.15 -14.01 3.57
CA ARG A 86 18.98 -13.89 4.78
C ARG A 86 20.16 -12.97 4.57
N GLU A 87 20.90 -13.14 3.48
CA GLU A 87 22.05 -12.33 3.14
C GLU A 87 21.67 -10.85 2.95
N THR A 88 20.65 -10.59 2.13
CA THR A 88 20.25 -9.21 1.77
C THR A 88 19.55 -8.47 2.90
N ARG A 89 18.88 -9.17 3.82
CA ARG A 89 18.11 -8.57 4.93
C ARG A 89 18.80 -8.65 6.29
N LYS A 90 20.03 -9.15 6.38
CA LYS A 90 20.80 -9.29 7.64
C LYS A 90 20.85 -8.00 8.48
N ASN A 91 21.00 -6.86 7.82
CA ASN A 91 21.04 -5.54 8.47
C ASN A 91 19.75 -4.72 8.23
N ALA A 92 18.79 -5.28 7.51
CA ALA A 92 17.51 -4.63 7.26
C ALA A 92 16.60 -4.81 8.48
N LYS A 93 15.72 -3.85 8.69
CA LYS A 93 14.72 -3.90 9.75
C LYS A 93 13.34 -3.81 9.13
N ILE A 94 12.39 -4.52 9.73
CA ILE A 94 10.98 -4.46 9.37
C ILE A 94 10.45 -3.10 9.77
N ILE A 95 9.96 -2.36 8.78
CA ILE A 95 9.20 -1.13 8.97
C ILE A 95 7.73 -1.54 8.97
N SER A 96 7.24 -1.93 10.13
CA SER A 96 5.82 -2.28 10.32
C SER A 96 5.04 -1.03 10.68
N SER A 97 3.96 -0.77 9.95
CA SER A 97 2.98 0.27 10.31
C SER A 97 2.13 -0.12 11.53
N LYS A 98 2.16 -1.38 11.98
CA LYS A 98 1.34 -1.85 13.11
C LYS A 98 1.96 -1.63 14.49
N ASP A 99 3.27 -1.40 14.59
CA ASP A 99 3.96 -1.30 15.87
C ASP A 99 4.24 0.15 16.27
N ASP A 100 3.46 0.62 17.25
CA ASP A 100 3.43 1.98 17.79
C ASP A 100 4.74 2.47 18.44
N LYS A 101 5.78 1.63 18.48
CA LYS A 101 7.03 1.93 19.21
C LYS A 101 8.19 2.36 18.32
N GLY A 102 8.03 2.42 17.00
CA GLY A 102 9.14 2.77 16.10
C GLY A 102 10.35 1.83 16.22
N THR A 103 10.21 0.71 16.93
CA THR A 103 11.25 -0.29 17.10
C THR A 103 11.25 -1.16 15.86
N ALA A 104 11.98 -0.70 14.85
CA ALA A 104 12.25 -1.50 13.67
C ALA A 104 12.90 -2.83 14.12
N LYS A 105 12.16 -3.93 13.96
CA LYS A 105 12.56 -5.28 14.38
C LYS A 105 13.46 -5.90 13.30
N PRO A 106 14.56 -6.60 13.64
CA PRO A 106 15.27 -7.39 12.64
C PRO A 106 14.37 -8.51 12.10
N PHE A 107 14.60 -8.93 10.86
CA PHE A 107 13.90 -10.08 10.29
C PHE A 107 14.26 -11.35 11.07
N THR A 108 13.25 -12.18 11.37
CA THR A 108 13.42 -13.53 11.90
C THR A 108 13.32 -14.57 10.79
N GLU A 109 13.66 -15.83 11.13
CA GLU A 109 13.53 -16.92 10.18
C GLU A 109 12.07 -17.14 9.79
N GLU A 110 11.13 -17.00 10.72
CA GLU A 110 9.69 -17.08 10.47
C GLU A 110 9.24 -16.02 9.47
N ASP A 111 9.75 -14.78 9.59
CA ASP A 111 9.45 -13.70 8.65
C ASP A 111 9.89 -14.09 7.22
N PHE A 112 11.08 -14.69 7.06
CA PHE A 112 11.54 -15.14 5.75
C PHE A 112 10.71 -16.31 5.19
N GLN A 113 10.33 -17.28 6.03
CA GLN A 113 9.47 -18.39 5.62
C GLN A 113 8.09 -17.89 5.18
N GLU A 114 7.52 -16.91 5.89
CA GLU A 114 6.24 -16.30 5.54
C GLU A 114 6.33 -15.56 4.20
N MET A 115 7.42 -14.82 3.96
CA MET A 115 7.66 -14.15 2.67
C MET A 115 7.70 -15.15 1.50
N ILE A 116 8.38 -16.29 1.65
CA ILE A 116 8.44 -17.32 0.61
C ILE A 116 7.06 -17.96 0.41
N LYS A 117 6.36 -18.28 1.51
CA LYS A 117 5.05 -18.94 1.47
C LYS A 117 3.98 -18.05 0.82
N SER A 118 3.98 -16.75 1.10
CA SER A 118 3.00 -15.78 0.55
C SER A 118 3.25 -15.40 -0.90
N ALA A 119 4.39 -15.80 -1.48
CA ALA A 119 4.72 -15.55 -2.89
C ALA A 119 4.09 -16.54 -3.88
N HIS A 120 3.33 -17.52 -3.38
CA HIS A 120 2.66 -18.57 -4.14
C HIS A 120 1.15 -18.45 -3.99
#